data_AF-A0A0X8JQF6-F1
#
_entry.id   AF-A0A0X8JQF6-F1
#
_cell.length_a   1.000
_cell.length_b   1.000
_cell.length_c   1.000
_cell.angle_alpha   90.00
_cell.angle_beta   90.00
_cell.angle_gamma   90.00
#
_symmetry.space_group_name_H-M   'P 1'
#
loop_
_entity.id
_entity.type
_entity.pdbx_description
1 polymer ?
#
loop_
_entity_poly.entity_id
_entity_poly.type
_entity_poly.pdbx_seq_one_letter_code
_entity_poly.pdbx_strand_id
1 'polypeptide(L)' 'MFEKSLLVRLKNFVLALGTSLVIVYVFLPFLTRSCGALTTMARHLDQTGIDPSRYYYTDVEQVDEGERYLRGALEEN' A
#
# COMPACT_ATOMS: atom_id res chain seq x y z
N MET A 1 5.06 -16.48 -40.62
CA MET A 1 5.26 -16.34 -39.16
C MET A 1 4.14 -15.43 -38.67
N PHE A 2 3.07 -16.00 -38.11
CA PHE A 2 1.82 -15.30 -37.85
C PHE A 2 2.04 -14.07 -36.99
N GLU A 3 1.72 -12.89 -37.52
CA GLU A 3 1.41 -11.71 -36.73
C GLU A 3 0.43 -12.15 -35.64
N LYS A 4 0.86 -12.22 -34.38
CA LYS A 4 -0.11 -12.21 -33.29
C LYS A 4 -0.85 -10.88 -33.42
N SER A 5 -2.09 -10.94 -33.91
CA SER A 5 -2.84 -9.74 -34.27
C SER A 5 -2.85 -8.77 -33.10
N LEU A 6 -2.70 -7.48 -33.37
CA LEU A 6 -2.73 -6.43 -32.35
C LEU A 6 -3.94 -6.57 -31.41
N LEU A 7 -5.05 -7.09 -31.95
CA LEU A 7 -6.28 -7.39 -31.24
C LEU A 7 -6.10 -8.46 -30.14
N VAL A 8 -5.31 -9.51 -30.37
CA VAL A 8 -4.98 -10.52 -29.35
C VAL A 8 -4.14 -9.91 -28.23
N ARG A 9 -3.16 -9.06 -28.59
CA ARG A 9 -2.31 -8.37 -27.59
C ARG A 9 -3.12 -7.40 -26.74
N LEU A 10 -4.00 -6.62 -27.37
CA LEU A 10 -4.87 -5.67 -26.68
C LEU A 10 -5.85 -6.39 -25.76
N LYS A 11 -6.46 -7.49 -26.22
CA LYS A 11 -7.34 -8.33 -25.39
C LYS A 11 -6.61 -8.81 -24.13
N ASN A 12 -5.40 -9.36 -24.31
CA ASN A 12 -4.61 -9.86 -23.19
C ASN A 12 -4.18 -8.73 -22.24
N PHE A 13 -3.87 -7.55 -22.77
CA PHE A 13 -3.56 -6.37 -21.97
C PHE A 13 -4.76 -5.93 -21.12
N VAL A 14 -5.95 -5.80 -21.73
CA VAL A 14 -7.17 -5.42 -21.01
C VAL A 14 -7.54 -6.46 -19.96
N LEU A 15 -7.38 -7.76 -20.27
CA LEU A 15 -7.58 -8.84 -19.31
C LEU A 15 -6.61 -8.74 -18.12
N ALA A 16 -5.32 -8.56 -18.40
CA ALA A 16 -4.31 -8.45 -17.35
C ALA A 16 -4.57 -7.22 -16.48
N LEU A 17 -4.75 -6.05 -17.10
CA LEU A 17 -5.03 -4.80 -16.40
C LEU A 17 -6.32 -4.91 -15.58
N GLY A 18 -7.41 -5.40 -16.17
CA GLY A 18 -8.67 -5.59 -15.47
C GLY A 18 -8.53 -6.53 -14.27
N THR A 19 -7.81 -7.64 -14.43
CA THR A 19 -7.53 -8.58 -13.34
C THR A 19 -6.71 -7.91 -12.23
N SER A 20 -5.65 -7.17 -12.58
CA SER A 20 -4.86 -6.42 -11.60
C SER A 20 -5.70 -5.39 -10.85
N LEU A 21 -6.58 -4.65 -11.53
CA LEU A 21 -7.48 -3.69 -10.90
C LEU A 21 -8.45 -4.38 -9.94
N VAL A 22 -9.05 -5.50 -10.34
CA VAL A 22 -9.93 -6.28 -9.45
C VAL A 22 -9.17 -6.79 -8.22
N ILE A 23 -7.94 -7.27 -8.39
CA ILE A 23 -7.11 -7.70 -7.27
C ILE A 23 -6.85 -6.55 -6.30
N VAL A 24 -6.42 -5.40 -6.82
CA VAL A 24 -6.02 -4.25 -6.00
C VAL A 24 -7.21 -3.62 -5.27
N TYR A 25 -8.33 -3.42 -5.97
CA TYR A 25 -9.46 -2.64 -5.46
C TYR A 25 -10.57 -3.48 -4.84
N VAL A 26 -10.59 -4.79 -5.07
CA VAL A 26 -11.65 -5.67 -4.53
C VAL A 26 -11.06 -6.75 -3.64
N PHE A 27 -10.13 -7.55 -4.16
CA PHE A 27 -9.62 -8.71 -3.43
C PHE A 27 -8.77 -8.32 -2.21
N LEU A 28 -7.83 -7.40 -2.36
CA LEU A 28 -6.99 -6.94 -1.25
C LEU A 28 -7.82 -6.30 -0.12
N PRO A 29 -8.75 -5.36 -0.37
CA PRO A 29 -9.63 -4.82 0.67
C PRO A 29 -10.49 -5.89 1.35
N PHE A 30 -10.98 -6.88 0.61
CA PHE A 30 -11.71 -8.00 1.18
C PHE A 30 -10.83 -8.81 2.15
N LEU A 31 -9.59 -9.11 1.76
CA LEU A 31 -8.64 -9.84 2.60
C LEU A 31 -8.26 -9.03 3.85
N THR A 32 -8.00 -7.72 3.70
CA THR A 32 -7.75 -6.80 4.82
C THR A 32 -8.91 -6.81 5.83
N ARG A 33 -10.16 -6.82 5.35
CA ARG A 33 -11.37 -6.89 6.19
C ARG A 33 -11.59 -8.26 6.86
N SER A 34 -11.04 -9.32 6.28
CA SER A 34 -11.13 -10.67 6.86
C SER A 34 -10.14 -10.90 8.00
N CYS A 35 -9.07 -10.10 8.07
CA CYS A 35 -8.08 -10.15 9.15
C CYS A 35 -8.37 -9.08 10.21
N GLY A 36 -8.65 -9.51 11.44
CA GLY A 36 -9.04 -8.60 12.53
C GLY A 36 -8.00 -7.53 12.85
N ALA A 37 -6.71 -7.87 12.83
CA ALA A 37 -5.61 -6.92 13.09
C ALA A 37 -5.54 -5.83 12.00
N LEU A 38 -5.57 -6.24 10.73
CA LEU A 38 -5.53 -5.31 9.60
C LEU A 38 -6.80 -4.45 9.51
N THR A 39 -7.95 -5.01 9.83
CA THR A 39 -9.22 -4.27 9.90
C THR A 39 -9.20 -3.21 10.99
N THR A 40 -8.62 -3.53 12.15
CA THR A 40 -8.51 -2.60 13.28
C THR A 40 -7.55 -1.46 12.93
N MET A 41 -6.42 -1.78 12.31
CA MET A 41 -5.46 -0.79 11.84
C MET A 41 -6.06 0.14 10.77
N ALA A 42 -6.73 -0.43 9.75
CA ALA A 42 -7.39 0.35 8.71
C ALA A 42 -8.44 1.32 9.28
N ARG A 43 -9.24 0.88 10.25
CA ARG A 43 -10.24 1.73 10.92
C ARG A 43 -9.59 2.85 11.72
N HIS A 44 -8.47 2.57 12.38
CA HIS A 44 -7.76 3.59 13.15
C HIS A 44 -7.16 4.68 12.25
N LEU A 45 -6.62 4.29 11.09
CA LEU A 45 -6.11 5.21 10.08
C LEU A 45 -7.22 6.11 9.52
N ASP A 46 -8.39 5.54 9.18
CA ASP A 46 -9.56 6.31 8.74
C ASP A 46 -10.03 7.32 9.81
N GLN A 47 -10.06 6.91 11.08
CA GLN A 47 -10.53 7.76 12.18
C GLN A 47 -9.56 8.90 12.51
N THR A 48 -8.27 8.70 12.31
CA THR A 48 -7.22 9.69 12.57
C THR A 48 -6.95 10.60 11.38
N GLY A 49 -7.55 10.31 10.22
CA GLY A 49 -7.32 11.05 8.97
C GLY A 49 -5.92 10.83 8.40
N ILE A 50 -5.21 9.80 8.87
CA ILE A 50 -3.89 9.42 8.39
C ILE A 50 -4.09 8.67 7.08
N ASP A 51 -3.67 9.29 5.98
CA ASP A 51 -3.63 8.65 4.66
C ASP A 51 -2.28 7.96 4.46
N PRO A 52 -2.20 6.62 4.57
CA PRO A 52 -0.94 5.88 4.44
C PRO A 52 -0.32 6.01 3.05
N SER A 53 -1.12 6.35 2.03
CA SER A 53 -0.62 6.53 0.66
C SER A 53 0.25 7.78 0.52
N ARG A 54 0.21 8.69 1.51
CA ARG A 54 1.04 9.88 1.60
C ARG A 54 2.34 9.69 2.38
N TYR A 55 2.42 8.64 3.20
CA TYR A 55 3.63 8.30 3.94
C TYR A 55 4.47 7.38 3.08
N TYR A 56 5.50 7.94 2.45
CA TYR A 56 6.43 7.13 1.69
C TYR A 56 7.30 6.32 2.66
N TYR A 57 7.71 5.12 2.24
CA TYR A 57 8.62 4.26 3.01
C TYR A 57 9.95 4.94 3.35
N THR A 58 10.29 6.06 2.70
CA THR A 58 11.41 6.94 3.00
C THR A 58 11.26 7.71 4.32
N ASP A 59 10.03 7.91 4.80
CA ASP A 59 9.79 8.55 6.10
C ASP A 59 10.22 7.63 7.26
N VAL A 60 10.35 6.33 7.02
CA VAL A 60 10.78 5.36 8.04
C VAL A 60 12.23 5.62 8.49
N GLU A 61 13.11 6.01 7.57
CA GLU A 61 14.49 6.38 7.91
C GLU A 61 14.53 7.71 8.70
N GLN A 62 13.66 8.67 8.35
CA GLN A 62 13.54 9.94 9.10
C GLN A 62 12.92 9.76 10.49
N VAL A 63 11.99 8.81 10.64
CA VAL A 63 11.41 8.47 11.94
C VAL A 63 12.47 7.82 12.84
N ASP A 64 13.29 6.90 12.32
CA ASP A 64 14.38 6.29 13.10
C ASP A 64 15.45 7.31 13.50
N GLU A 65 15.80 8.24 12.61
CA GLU A 65 16.73 9.33 12.92
C GLU A 65 16.16 10.30 13.98
N GLY A 66 14.86 10.61 13.89
CA GLY A 66 14.13 11.39 14.89
C GLY A 66 14.06 10.70 16.26
N GLU A 67 13.79 9.39 16.30
CA GLU A 67 13.78 8.61 17.55
C GLU A 67 15.17 8.55 18.19
N ARG A 68 16.23 8.37 17.40
CA ARG A 68 17.62 8.39 17.89
C ARG A 68 17.99 9.76 18.48
N TYR A 69 17.61 10.84 17.81
CA TYR A 69 17.84 12.20 18.31
C TYR A 69 17.10 12.48 19.63
N LEU A 70 15.80 12.14 19.69
CA LEU A 70 14.99 12.31 20.91
C LEU A 70 15.55 11.52 22.09
N ARG A 71 15.99 10.28 21.85
CA ARG A 71 16.58 9.45 22.90
C ARG A 71 17.87 10.06 23.46
N GLY A 72 18.76 10.56 22.59
CA GLY A 72 19.97 11.26 23.02
C GLY A 72 19.66 12.52 23.84
N ALA A 73 18.71 13.35 23.39
CA ALA A 73 18.34 14.59 24.09
C ALA A 73 17.65 14.34 25.45
N LEU A 74 16.94 13.23 25.59
CA LEU A 74 16.25 12.84 26.83
C LEU A 74 17.15 12.07 27.80
N GLU A 75 18.18 11.36 27.31
CA GLU A 75 19.19 10.68 28.15
C GLU A 75 20.30 11.63 28.64
N GLU A 76 20.47 12.82 28.02
CA GLU A 76 21.40 13.88 28.46
C GLU A 76 20.84 14.83 29.54
N ASN A 77 19.65 14.57 30.10
CA ASN A 77 19.11 15.25 31.29
C ASN A 77 18.89 14.26 32.45
#